data_AF-A0A6N7IX73-F1
#
_entry.id   AF-A0A6N7IX73-F1
#
_cell.length_a   1.000
_cell.length_b   1.000
_cell.length_c   1.000
_cell.angle_alpha   90.00
_cell.angle_beta   90.00
_cell.angle_gamma   90.00
#
_symmetry.space_group_name_H-M   'P 1'
#
loop_
_entity.id
_entity.type
_entity.pdbx_description
1 polymer ?
#
loop_
_entity_poly.entity_id
_entity_poly.type
_entity_poly.pdbx_seq_one_letter_code
_entity_poly.pdbx_strand_id
1 'polypeptide(L)'
;MERFRKFMGREIKLENVKNNDHLQSCGITCTYLPDPPDEFDEFEFRTGFAGREIVITVAVEQGKIQRIMFNAADENNPEITRSLSPSQLDGLLGDRGNALVRFLEGITE
;
A
#
# COMPACT_ATOMS: atom_id res chain seq x y z
N MET A 1 -9.29 9.87 -3.18
CA MET A 1 -7.97 10.14 -2.54
C MET A 1 -8.05 10.81 -1.17
N GLU A 2 -9.01 11.71 -0.90
CA GLU A 2 -9.07 12.46 0.37
C GLU A 2 -9.03 11.62 1.65
N ARG A 3 -9.68 10.45 1.66
CA ARG A 3 -9.68 9.55 2.84
C ARG A 3 -8.30 9.02 3.25
N PHE A 4 -7.31 9.06 2.36
CA PHE A 4 -5.95 8.63 2.66
C PHE A 4 -5.06 9.77 3.14
N ARG A 5 -5.51 11.02 2.99
CA ARG A 5 -4.74 12.21 3.38
C ARG A 5 -4.42 12.20 4.88
N LYS A 6 -5.29 11.61 5.71
CA LYS A 6 -5.10 11.48 7.16
C LYS A 6 -3.88 10.65 7.56
N PHE A 7 -3.32 9.86 6.65
CA PHE A 7 -2.14 9.03 6.90
C PHE A 7 -0.83 9.71 6.50
N MET A 8 -0.88 10.83 5.77
CA MET A 8 0.33 11.56 5.41
C MET A 8 0.99 12.13 6.68
N GLY A 9 2.30 11.91 6.82
CA GLY A 9 3.09 12.30 7.98
C GLY A 9 2.96 11.39 9.19
N ARG A 10 2.13 10.34 9.14
CA ARG A 10 2.06 9.32 10.19
C ARG A 10 3.26 8.40 10.15
N GLU A 11 3.66 7.92 11.32
CA GLU A 11 4.79 7.03 11.48
C GLU A 11 4.38 5.58 11.20
N ILE A 12 5.23 4.81 10.53
CA ILE A 12 4.97 3.39 10.24
C ILE A 12 5.35 2.52 11.44
N LYS A 13 4.42 1.64 11.81
CA LYS A 13 4.63 0.58 12.81
C LYS A 13 5.20 -0.67 12.14
N LEU A 14 6.52 -0.78 12.11
CA LEU A 14 7.22 -1.93 11.48
C LEU A 14 6.76 -3.28 12.06
N GLU A 15 6.45 -3.35 13.35
CA GLU A 15 5.88 -4.54 13.99
C GLU A 15 4.56 -5.00 13.36
N ASN A 16 3.71 -4.04 12.96
CA ASN A 16 2.42 -4.32 12.35
C ASN A 16 2.53 -4.57 10.86
N VAL A 17 3.55 -4.02 10.20
CA VAL A 17 3.89 -4.39 8.82
C VAL A 17 4.38 -5.85 8.77
N LYS A 18 5.09 -6.32 9.80
CA LYS A 18 5.50 -7.73 9.94
C LYS A 18 4.35 -8.66 10.35
N ASN A 19 3.22 -8.12 10.79
CA ASN A 19 2.04 -8.88 11.21
C ASN A 19 1.23 -9.36 9.99
N ASN A 20 1.54 -10.57 9.52
CA ASN A 20 0.91 -11.17 8.35
C ASN A 20 -0.62 -11.35 8.52
N ASP A 21 -1.09 -11.62 9.74
CA ASP A 21 -2.53 -11.87 10.00
C ASP A 21 -3.38 -10.61 9.73
N HIS A 22 -2.89 -9.44 10.15
CA HIS A 22 -3.57 -8.17 9.88
C HIS A 22 -3.61 -7.87 8.37
N LEU A 23 -2.48 -8.03 7.69
CA LEU A 23 -2.38 -7.80 6.25
C LEU A 23 -3.32 -8.72 5.47
N GLN A 24 -3.32 -10.02 5.80
CA GLN A 24 -4.21 -11.01 5.18
C GLN A 24 -5.68 -10.72 5.43
N SER A 25 -6.04 -10.24 6.63
CA SER A 25 -7.43 -9.83 6.92
C SER A 25 -7.90 -8.67 6.04
N CYS A 26 -6.97 -7.86 5.53
CA CYS A 26 -7.22 -6.79 4.58
C CYS A 26 -7.10 -7.24 3.11
N GLY A 27 -6.73 -8.50 2.85
CA GLY A 27 -6.45 -9.02 1.51
C GLY A 27 -5.19 -8.41 0.89
N ILE A 28 -4.20 -8.09 1.73
CA ILE A 28 -2.94 -7.46 1.35
C ILE A 28 -1.78 -8.37 1.75
N THR A 29 -0.74 -8.40 0.94
CA THR A 29 0.52 -9.08 1.21
C THR A 29 1.66 -8.08 1.18
N CYS A 30 2.61 -8.19 2.09
CA CYS A 30 3.86 -7.41 2.02
C CYS A 30 4.85 -8.15 1.12
N THR A 31 5.43 -7.45 0.15
CA THR A 31 6.41 -8.00 -0.79
C THR A 31 7.80 -7.40 -0.62
N TYR A 32 7.89 -6.16 -0.14
CA TYR A 32 9.16 -5.54 0.19
C TYR A 32 9.04 -4.71 1.48
N LEU A 33 9.94 -5.00 2.42
CA LEU A 33 10.02 -4.39 3.73
C LEU A 33 11.49 -4.07 4.05
N PRO A 34 11.90 -2.80 4.00
CA PRO A 34 13.21 -2.39 4.51
C PRO A 34 13.22 -2.50 6.05
N ASP A 35 14.23 -3.18 6.60
CA ASP A 35 14.38 -3.44 8.04
C ASP A 35 15.87 -3.53 8.43
N PRO A 36 16.44 -2.48 9.07
CA PRO A 36 15.79 -1.21 9.43
C PRO A 36 15.55 -0.32 8.21
N PRO A 37 14.53 0.57 8.24
CA PRO A 37 14.36 1.58 7.21
C PRO A 37 15.45 2.68 7.32
N ASP A 38 15.97 3.07 6.16
CA ASP A 38 16.86 4.23 5.97
C ASP A 38 16.08 5.55 6.09
N GLU A 39 16.78 6.68 5.91
CA GLU A 39 16.17 8.02 5.97
C GLU A 39 15.03 8.19 4.96
N PHE A 40 15.13 7.56 3.79
CA PHE A 40 14.09 7.49 2.79
C PHE A 40 13.97 6.05 2.29
N ASP A 41 12.75 5.51 2.32
CA ASP A 41 12.50 4.13 1.92
C ASP A 41 11.11 3.93 1.33
N GLU A 42 10.95 2.85 0.58
CA GLU A 42 9.68 2.45 0.00
C GLU A 42 9.27 1.07 0.51
N PHE A 43 8.03 0.95 0.95
CA PHE A 43 7.42 -0.31 1.36
C PHE A 43 6.51 -0.77 0.24
N GLU A 44 6.64 -2.02 -0.17
CA GLU A 44 5.80 -2.61 -1.20
C GLU A 44 4.81 -3.61 -0.62
N PHE A 45 3.55 -3.43 -0.99
CA PHE A 45 2.47 -4.34 -0.69
C PHE A 45 1.68 -4.66 -1.96
N ARG A 46 0.97 -5.78 -1.97
CA ARG A 46 0.18 -6.22 -3.11
C ARG A 46 -1.23 -6.64 -2.70
N THR A 47 -2.18 -6.42 -3.60
CA THR A 47 -3.59 -6.84 -3.42
C THR A 47 -4.25 -7.14 -4.76
N GLY A 48 -5.25 -8.02 -4.77
CA GLY A 48 -6.00 -8.38 -5.97
C GLY A 48 -7.23 -7.48 -6.19
N PHE A 49 -7.36 -6.93 -7.40
CA PHE A 49 -8.52 -6.15 -7.84
C PHE A 49 -8.84 -6.41 -9.32
N ALA A 50 -10.11 -6.72 -9.62
CA ALA A 50 -10.61 -6.93 -10.98
C ALA A 50 -9.76 -7.92 -11.84
N GLY A 51 -9.28 -9.00 -11.22
CA GLY A 51 -8.43 -10.00 -11.88
C GLY A 51 -6.98 -9.57 -12.11
N ARG A 52 -6.56 -8.44 -11.54
CA ARG A 52 -5.21 -7.89 -11.64
C ARG A 52 -4.58 -7.72 -10.27
N GLU A 53 -3.26 -7.74 -10.26
CA GLU A 53 -2.49 -7.43 -9.08
C GLU A 53 -2.21 -5.93 -9.01
N ILE A 54 -2.50 -5.35 -7.86
CA ILE A 54 -2.27 -3.95 -7.55
C ILE A 54 -1.09 -3.87 -6.60
N VAL A 55 -0.08 -3.11 -6.99
CA VAL A 55 1.07 -2.75 -6.17
C VAL A 55 0.75 -1.47 -5.42
N ILE A 56 0.86 -1.53 -4.10
CA ILE A 56 0.71 -0.43 -3.16
C ILE A 56 2.12 -0.06 -2.70
N THR A 57 2.58 1.13 -3.08
CA THR A 57 3.88 1.65 -2.64
C THR A 57 3.64 2.70 -1.57
N VAL A 58 4.24 2.52 -0.39
CA VAL A 58 4.24 3.50 0.69
C VAL A 58 5.66 4.04 0.83
N ALA A 59 5.88 5.26 0.35
CA ALA A 59 7.15 5.94 0.52
C ALA A 59 7.19 6.63 1.88
N VAL A 60 8.26 6.41 2.63
CA VAL A 60 8.50 7.03 3.93
C VAL A 60 9.77 7.84 3.92
N GLU A 61 9.77 8.86 4.76
CA GLU A 61 10.95 9.65 5.10
C GLU A 61 10.99 9.79 6.62
N GLN A 62 12.11 9.43 7.23
CA GLN A 62 12.30 9.41 8.69
C GLN A 62 11.16 8.66 9.41
N GLY A 63 10.79 7.49 8.87
CA GLY A 63 9.70 6.64 9.39
C GLY A 63 8.29 7.13 9.07
N LYS A 64 8.12 8.32 8.46
CA LYS A 64 6.80 8.93 8.22
C LYS A 64 6.37 8.84 6.77
N ILE A 65 5.09 8.55 6.55
CA ILE A 65 4.53 8.42 5.20
C ILE A 65 4.56 9.76 4.46
N GLN A 66 5.27 9.80 3.34
CA GLN A 66 5.27 10.93 2.40
C GLN A 66 4.31 10.70 1.24
N ARG A 67 4.16 9.44 0.80
CA ARG A 67 3.35 9.11 -0.37
C ARG A 67 2.76 7.71 -0.29
N ILE A 68 1.55 7.57 -0.82
CA ILE A 68 0.93 6.27 -1.08
C ILE A 68 0.56 6.24 -2.56
N MET A 69 1.00 5.21 -3.27
CA MET A 69 0.74 5.01 -4.71
C MET A 69 0.05 3.67 -4.94
N PHE A 70 -0.83 3.63 -5.94
CA PHE A 70 -1.52 2.43 -6.38
C PHE A 70 -1.25 2.24 -7.87
N ASN A 71 -0.56 1.16 -8.21
CA ASN A 71 -0.19 0.82 -9.58
C ASN A 71 -0.71 -0.57 -9.93
N ALA A 72 -1.04 -0.82 -11.19
CA ALA A 72 -1.28 -2.18 -11.67
C ALA A 72 0.05 -2.83 -12.05
N ALA A 73 0.27 -4.06 -11.62
CA ALA A 73 1.34 -4.90 -12.15
C ALA A 73 1.00 -5.38 -13.57
N ASP A 74 1.99 -5.49 -14.44
CA ASP A 74 1.82 -6.07 -15.78
C ASP A 74 1.59 -7.58 -15.67
N GLU A 75 0.63 -8.09 -16.43
CA GLU A 75 0.19 -9.49 -16.39
C GLU A 75 1.29 -10.47 -16.83
N ASN A 76 2.23 -10.02 -17.67
CA ASN A 76 3.33 -10.85 -18.16
C ASN A 76 4.64 -10.62 -17.40
N ASN A 77 4.77 -9.49 -16.70
CA ASN A 77 5.92 -9.16 -15.89
C ASN A 77 5.53 -8.33 -14.65
N PRO A 78 5.31 -8.98 -13.48
CA PRO A 78 4.84 -8.31 -12.27
C PRO A 78 5.75 -7.25 -11.67
N GLU A 79 7.00 -7.13 -12.16
CA GLU A 79 7.95 -6.07 -11.80
C GLU A 79 7.66 -4.75 -12.55
N ILE A 80 6.99 -4.84 -13.70
CA ILE A 80 6.58 -3.66 -14.45
C ILE A 80 5.25 -3.19 -13.85
N THR A 81 5.25 -2.00 -13.27
CA THR A 81 4.04 -1.38 -12.75
C THR A 81 3.62 -0.18 -13.60
N ARG A 82 2.32 0.07 -13.70
CA ARG A 82 1.76 1.22 -14.42
C ARG A 82 0.72 1.90 -13.56
N SER A 83 0.68 3.23 -13.62
CA SER A 83 -0.35 4.02 -12.97
C SER A 83 -1.74 3.57 -13.42
N LEU A 84 -2.65 3.46 -12.46
CA LEU A 84 -4.05 3.22 -12.75
C LEU A 84 -4.64 4.41 -13.49
N SER A 85 -5.52 4.15 -14.47
CA SER A 85 -6.38 5.21 -15.02
C SER A 85 -7.28 5.77 -13.91
N PRO A 86 -7.83 6.98 -14.07
CA PRO A 86 -8.76 7.54 -13.08
C PRO A 86 -9.94 6.62 -12.77
N SER A 87 -10.53 5.99 -13.80
CA SER A 87 -11.65 5.05 -13.62
C SER A 87 -11.25 3.77 -12.91
N GLN A 88 -10.05 3.25 -13.16
CA GLN A 88 -9.52 2.08 -12.46
C GLN A 88 -9.23 2.38 -11.00
N LEU A 89 -8.65 3.55 -10.73
CA LEU A 89 -8.41 4.01 -9.37
C LEU A 89 -9.74 4.17 -8.63
N ASP A 90 -10.73 4.85 -9.21
CA ASP A 90 -12.05 5.00 -8.59
C ASP A 90 -12.72 3.65 -8.31
N GLY A 91 -12.59 2.70 -9.24
CA GLY A 91 -13.06 1.31 -9.04
C GLY A 91 -12.37 0.63 -7.86
N LEU A 92 -11.03 0.67 -7.81
CA LEU A 92 -10.25 0.12 -6.69
C LEU A 92 -10.67 0.78 -5.37
N LEU A 93 -10.83 2.10 -5.40
CA LEU A 93 -11.19 2.87 -4.23
C LEU A 93 -12.63 2.60 -3.77
N GLY A 94 -13.55 2.33 -4.69
CA GLY A 94 -14.93 1.94 -4.36
C GLY A 94 -15.02 0.55 -3.72
N ASP A 95 -14.30 -0.42 -4.28
CA ASP A 95 -14.37 -1.82 -3.86
C ASP A 95 -13.48 -2.14 -2.64
N ARG A 96 -12.20 -1.79 -2.72
CA ARG A 96 -11.18 -2.12 -1.70
C ARG A 96 -10.92 -1.01 -0.70
N GLY A 97 -11.58 0.13 -0.85
CA GLY A 97 -11.26 1.33 -0.10
C GLY A 97 -11.23 1.20 1.42
N ASN A 98 -12.24 0.53 1.98
CA ASN A 98 -12.32 0.30 3.43
C ASN A 98 -11.26 -0.69 3.92
N ALA A 99 -10.88 -1.67 3.10
CA ALA A 99 -9.78 -2.57 3.43
C ALA A 99 -8.43 -1.83 3.41
N LEU A 100 -8.19 -0.99 2.41
CA LEU A 100 -6.99 -0.15 2.32
C LEU A 100 -6.87 0.83 3.49
N VAL A 101 -8.00 1.41 3.94
CA VAL A 101 -8.02 2.28 5.12
C VAL A 101 -7.68 1.50 6.39
N ARG A 102 -8.31 0.34 6.61
CA ARG A 102 -8.02 -0.52 7.78
C ARG A 102 -6.58 -1.02 7.79
N PHE A 103 -6.04 -1.34 6.63
CA PHE A 103 -4.64 -1.66 6.45
C PHE A 103 -3.73 -0.53 6.95
N LEU A 104 -3.90 0.68 6.40
CA LEU A 104 -3.11 1.85 6.79
C LEU A 104 -3.30 2.22 8.25
N GLU A 105 -4.50 2.10 8.80
CA GLU A 105 -4.76 2.30 10.25
C GLU A 105 -4.01 1.30 11.11
N GLY A 106 -3.85 0.05 10.66
CA GLY A 106 -3.08 -0.94 11.41
C GLY A 106 -1.58 -0.74 11.33
N ILE A 107 -1.05 -0.21 10.22
CA ILE A 107 0.39 -0.04 10.04
C ILE A 107 0.91 1.37 10.38
N THR A 108 0.06 2.27 10.89
CA THR A 108 0.45 3.64 11.25
C THR A 108 0.06 4.05 12.67
N GLU A 109 0.70 5.09 13.21
CA GLU A 109 0.23 5.89 14.35
C GLU A 109 -0.10 7.33 13.96
#